data_AF-A0A8E2DEN3-F1
#
_entry.id   AF-A0A8E2DEN3-F1
#
_cell.length_a   1.000
_cell.length_b   1.000
_cell.length_c   1.000
_cell.angle_alpha   90.00
_cell.angle_beta   90.00
_cell.angle_gamma   90.00
#
_symmetry.space_group_name_H-M   'P 1'
#
loop_
_entity.id
_entity.type
_entity.pdbx_description
1 polymer ?
#
loop_
_entity_poly.entity_id
_entity_poly.type
_entity_poly.pdbx_seq_one_letter_code
_entity_poly.pdbx_strand_id
1 'polypeptide(L)' 'MNSIKLTPTEVLLQVAKSRPFATAIRSGKTEWSYAALWQRVRELANKIDELETSGRPIGIYMG' A
#
# COMPACT_ATOMS: atom_id res chain seq x y z
N MET A 1 3.18 21.74 18.96
CA MET A 1 2.33 20.76 18.26
C MET A 1 3.22 19.66 17.74
N ASN A 2 3.13 18.44 18.30
CA ASN A 2 3.88 17.29 17.80
C ASN A 2 3.19 16.80 16.51
N SER A 3 3.72 17.17 15.34
CA SER A 3 3.33 16.53 14.09
C SER A 3 3.84 15.10 14.12
N ILE A 4 2.96 14.15 14.45
CA ILE A 4 3.24 12.73 14.26
C ILE A 4 3.50 12.53 12.76
N LYS A 5 4.75 12.20 12.41
CA LYS A 5 5.09 11.83 11.04
C LYS A 5 4.55 10.43 10.80
N LEU A 6 3.38 10.35 10.19
CA LEU A 6 2.83 9.09 9.69
C LEU A 6 3.73 8.55 8.59
N THR A 7 3.98 7.25 8.63
CA THR A 7 4.57 6.51 7.52
C THR A 7 3.61 6.52 6.33
N PRO A 8 4.11 6.32 5.10
CA PRO A 8 3.24 6.22 3.91
C PRO A 8 2.14 5.15 4.06
N THR A 9 2.46 4.03 4.71
CA THR A 9 1.51 2.93 4.96
C THR A 9 0.39 3.34 5.92
N GLU A 10 0.71 4.09 6.98
CA GLU A 10 -0.29 4.60 7.92
C GLU A 10 -1.21 5.63 7.26
N VAL A 11 -0.65 6.51 6.41
CA VAL A 11 -1.46 7.44 5.61
C VAL A 11 -2.39 6.68 4.67
N LEU A 12 -1.90 5.66 3.98
CA LEU A 12 -2.71 4.83 3.10
C LEU A 12 -3.87 4.16 3.85
N LEU A 13 -3.60 3.56 5.02
CA LEU A 13 -4.62 2.96 5.87
C LEU A 13 -5.67 3.98 6.32
N GLN A 14 -5.25 5.18 6.73
CA GLN A 14 -6.15 6.24 7.15
C GLN A 14 -7.08 6.69 6.00
N VAL A 15 -6.55 6.84 4.79
CA VAL A 15 -7.37 7.20 3.62
C VAL A 15 -8.29 6.05 3.20
N ALA A 16 -7.82 4.81 3.22
CA ALA A 16 -8.65 3.64 2.93
C ALA A 16 -9.83 3.49 3.90
N LYS A 17 -9.66 3.88 5.17
CA LYS A 17 -10.75 3.91 6.16
C LYS A 17 -11.74 5.06 5.94
N SER A 18 -11.24 6.25 5.58
CA SER A 18 -12.07 7.45 5.48
C SER A 18 -12.76 7.63 4.11
N ARG A 19 -12.15 7.13 3.03
CA ARG A 19 -12.63 7.26 1.65
C ARG A 19 -12.43 5.96 0.87
N PRO A 20 -13.05 4.84 1.30
CA PRO A 20 -12.74 3.50 0.78
C PRO A 20 -12.97 3.35 -0.73
N PHE A 21 -13.97 4.02 -1.28
CA PHE A 21 -14.36 3.91 -2.69
C PHE A 21 -13.75 4.98 -3.59
N ALA A 22 -13.01 5.95 -3.04
CA ALA A 22 -12.36 6.97 -3.86
C ALA A 22 -11.21 6.34 -4.66
N THR A 23 -11.04 6.78 -5.90
CA THR A 23 -9.96 6.37 -6.80
C THR A 23 -8.60 6.70 -6.18
N ALA A 24 -7.74 5.68 -6.05
CA ALA A 24 -6.37 5.80 -5.53
C ALA A 24 -5.32 5.68 -6.63
N ILE A 25 -5.54 4.77 -7.58
CA ILE A 25 -4.66 4.57 -8.74
C ILE A 25 -5.53 4.54 -9.99
N ARG A 26 -5.06 5.23 -11.03
CA ARG A 26 -5.56 5.10 -12.39
C ARG A 26 -4.37 4.90 -13.33
N SER A 27 -4.34 3.76 -14.00
CA SER A 27 -3.30 3.42 -14.98
C SER A 27 -3.93 2.70 -16.16
N GLY A 28 -3.92 3.33 -17.34
CA GLY A 28 -4.62 2.83 -18.52
C GLY A 28 -6.11 2.59 -18.25
N LYS A 29 -6.56 1.34 -18.47
CA LYS A 29 -7.95 0.90 -18.20
C LYS A 29 -8.16 0.39 -16.78
N THR A 30 -7.12 0.35 -15.96
CA THR A 30 -7.19 -0.17 -14.59
C THR A 30 -7.36 0.98 -13.62
N GLU A 31 -8.39 0.85 -12.78
CA GLU A 31 -8.68 1.78 -11.69
C GLU A 31 -8.85 1.01 -10.39
N TRP A 32 -8.13 1.43 -9.35
CA TRP A 32 -8.25 0.87 -8.01
C TRP A 32 -8.71 1.95 -7.02
N SER A 33 -9.67 1.58 -6.18
CA SER A 33 -10.07 2.39 -5.02
C SER A 33 -9.04 2.28 -3.89
N TYR A 34 -9.07 3.19 -2.92
CA TYR A 34 -8.20 3.11 -1.74
C TYR A 34 -8.38 1.82 -0.94
N ALA A 35 -9.61 1.28 -0.84
CA ALA A 35 -9.84 -0.01 -0.19
C ALA A 35 -9.19 -1.17 -0.96
N ALA A 36 -9.34 -1.20 -2.29
CA ALA A 36 -8.75 -2.23 -3.14
C ALA A 36 -7.21 -2.17 -3.11
N LEU A 37 -6.64 -0.96 -3.16
CA LEU A 37 -5.20 -0.75 -3.05
C LEU A 37 -4.67 -1.24 -1.69
N TRP A 38 -5.33 -0.87 -0.58
CA TRP A 38 -4.93 -1.32 0.75
C TRP A 38 -4.97 -2.84 0.89
N GLN A 39 -6.04 -3.48 0.39
CA GLN A 39 -6.13 -4.94 0.38
C GLN A 39 -4.96 -5.55 -0.40
N ARG A 40 -4.64 -4.99 -1.57
CA ARG A 40 -3.54 -5.50 -2.39
C ARG A 40 -2.18 -5.34 -1.71
N VAL A 41 -1.92 -4.21 -1.05
CA VAL A 41 -0.70 -3.99 -0.27
C VAL A 41 -0.57 -5.04 0.84
N ARG A 42 -1.66 -5.33 1.57
CA ARG A 42 -1.66 -6.37 2.60
C ARG A 42 -1.40 -7.78 2.04
N GLU A 43 -2.03 -8.12 0.92
CA GLU A 43 -1.81 -9.40 0.26
C GLU A 43 -0.35 -9.57 -0.17
N LEU A 44 0.28 -8.50 -0.67
CA LEU A 44 1.69 -8.51 -1.04
C LEU A 44 2.60 -8.59 0.18
N ALA A 45 2.33 -7.79 1.23
CA ALA A 45 3.10 -7.81 2.47
C ALA A 45 3.11 -9.21 3.12
N ASN A 46 1.95 -9.86 3.21
CA ASN A 46 1.84 -11.22 3.75
C ASN A 46 2.66 -12.25 2.94
N LYS A 47 2.88 -12.03 1.64
CA LYS A 47 3.72 -12.89 0.80
C LYS A 47 5.20 -12.54 0.91
N ILE A 48 5.50 -11.31 1.29
CA ILE A 48 6.86 -10.77 1.44
C ILE A 48 7.40 -11.01 2.85
N ASP A 49 6.57 -11.20 3.87
CA ASP A 49 7.01 -11.57 5.22
C ASP A 49 7.88 -12.84 5.24
N GLU A 50 7.67 -13.77 4.30
CA GLU A 50 8.58 -14.91 4.08
C GLU A 50 10.01 -14.50 3.67
N LEU A 51 10.18 -13.29 3.11
CA LEU A 51 11.44 -12.69 2.69
C LEU A 51 12.01 -11.69 3.72
N GLU A 52 11.16 -11.09 4.54
CA GLU A 52 11.49 -9.94 5.41
C GLU A 52 12.39 -10.31 6.60
N THR A 53 12.47 -11.58 7.00
CA THR A 53 13.38 -12.07 8.06
C THR A 53 14.86 -11.75 7.79
N SER A 54 15.20 -11.35 6.56
CA SER A 54 16.56 -11.06 6.13
C SER A 54 16.95 -9.57 6.12
N GLY A 55 16.00 -8.63 6.25
CA GLY A 55 16.26 -7.20 6.12
C GLY A 55 16.83 -6.77 4.76
N ARG A 56 16.68 -7.60 3.73
CA ARG A 56 17.28 -7.37 2.41
C ARG A 56 16.38 -6.51 1.53
N PRO A 57 16.95 -5.64 0.68
CA PRO A 57 16.20 -4.93 -0.34
C PRO A 57 15.41 -5.88 -1.24
N ILE A 58 14.19 -5.49 -1.60
CA ILE A 58 13.34 -6.24 -2.53
C ILE A 58 13.57 -5.68 -3.94
N GLY A 59 14.04 -6.52 -4.86
CA GLY A 59 14.18 -6.16 -6.26
C GLY A 59 12.81 -6.13 -6.95
N ILE A 60 12.44 -4.98 -7.54
CA ILE A 60 11.22 -4.83 -8.34
C ILE A 60 11.61 -4.86 -9.81
N TYR A 61 11.29 -5.94 -10.51
CA TYR A 61 11.49 -6.07 -11.95
C TYR A 61 10.16 -5.80 -12.66
N MET A 62 10.09 -4.72 -13.42
CA MET A 62 8.94 -4.37 -14.26
C MET A 62 9.37 -4.52 -15.72
N GLY A 63 8.73 -5.43 -16.44
CA GLY A 63 8.92 -5.66 -17.88
C GLY A 63 7.81 -5.05 -18.73
#